data_AF-A0A822BTP0-F1
#
_entry.id   AF-A0A822BTP0-F1
#
_cell.length_a   1.000
_cell.length_b   1.000
_cell.length_c   1.000
_cell.angle_alpha   90.00
_cell.angle_beta   90.00
_cell.angle_gamma   90.00
#
_symmetry.space_group_name_H-M   'P 1'
#
loop_
_entity.id
_entity.type
_entity.pdbx_description
1 polymer ?
#
loop_
_entity_poly.entity_id
_entity_poly.type
_entity_poly.pdbx_seq_one_letter_code
_entity_poly.pdbx_strand_id
1 'polypeptide(L)'
;MLTLILFSCFISLLIIYILCLKNIYEYFKRRSISGPTPSYFFGNLRTLWSSNAYSRQLEKWTQQYGPIYGMFEGRTPVWIVSDIEFLQEVFIKQFQNFSSRKITVFSRPSSGKRVGLFDAQTNKWKRQRCVINTAFTPLRLKRLTTSLRN
;
A
#
# COMPACT_ATOMS: atom_id res chain seq x y z
N MET A 1 26.94 20.48 32.46
CA MET A 1 26.16 19.34 33.00
C MET A 1 24.86 19.13 32.23
N LEU A 2 23.95 20.11 32.16
CA LEU A 2 22.70 19.99 31.39
C LEU A 2 22.91 19.66 29.90
N THR A 3 23.88 20.30 29.24
CA THR A 3 24.21 20.05 27.82
C THR A 3 24.67 18.62 27.55
N LEU A 4 25.49 18.06 28.46
CA LEU A 4 25.96 16.67 28.36
C LEU A 4 24.82 15.67 28.56
N ILE A 5 23.89 15.96 29.48
CA ILE A 5 22.70 15.14 29.72
C ILE A 5 21.80 15.17 28.47
N LEU A 6 21.52 16.35 27.90
CA LEU A 6 20.72 16.47 26.67
C LEU A 6 21.34 15.74 25.49
N PHE A 7 22.67 15.84 25.33
CA PHE A 7 23.40 15.13 24.28
C PHE A 7 23.33 13.61 24.44
N SER A 8 23.51 13.11 25.68
CA SER A 8 23.37 11.69 25.99
C SER A 8 21.94 11.20 25.74
N CYS A 9 20.92 11.93 26.15
CA CYS A 9 19.52 11.59 25.87
C CYS A 9 19.24 11.55 24.36
N PHE A 10 19.76 12.52 23.59
CA PHE A 10 19.61 12.54 22.14
C PHE A 10 20.24 11.31 21.47
N ILE A 11 21.47 10.93 21.87
CA ILE A 11 22.14 9.74 21.35
C ILE A 11 21.34 8.48 21.68
N SER A 12 20.89 8.34 22.93
CA SER A 12 20.08 7.20 23.37
C SER A 12 18.78 7.08 22.56
N LEU A 13 18.07 8.19 22.35
CA LEU A 13 16.87 8.22 21.51
C LEU A 13 17.18 7.85 20.05
N LEU A 14 18.30 8.33 19.51
CA LEU A 14 18.74 8.01 18.15
C LEU A 14 19.06 6.51 18.00
N ILE A 15 19.74 5.91 18.98
CA ILE A 15 20.05 4.47 18.97
C ILE A 15 18.76 3.66 19.02
N ILE A 16 17.86 3.98 19.96
CA ILE A 16 16.55 3.30 20.07
C ILE A 16 15.77 3.40 18.75
N TYR A 17 15.77 4.59 18.14
CA TYR A 17 15.13 4.83 16.85
C TYR A 17 15.71 3.94 15.73
N ILE A 18 17.05 3.85 15.62
CA ILE A 18 17.73 3.01 14.62
C ILE A 18 17.45 1.52 14.86
N LEU A 19 17.44 1.06 16.11
CA LEU A 19 17.13 -0.32 16.46
C LEU A 19 15.68 -0.68 16.10
N CYS A 20 14.74 0.24 16.34
CA CYS A 20 13.33 0.07 15.95
C CYS A 20 13.20 -0.04 14.43
N LEU A 21 13.86 0.83 13.67
CA LEU A 21 13.87 0.76 12.20
C LEU A 21 14.45 -0.55 11.67
N LYS A 22 15.58 -1.00 12.24
CA LYS A 22 16.19 -2.28 11.86
C LYS A 22 15.22 -3.43 12.08
N ASN A 23 14.51 -3.45 13.21
CA ASN A 23 13.51 -4.47 13.49
C ASN A 23 12.36 -4.47 12.47
N ILE A 24 11.91 -3.29 12.03
CA ILE A 24 10.89 -3.14 10.98
C ILE A 24 11.40 -3.70 9.64
N TYR A 25 12.61 -3.34 9.23
CA TYR A 25 13.16 -3.76 7.93
C TYR A 25 13.55 -5.23 7.83
N GLU A 26 13.69 -5.92 8.95
CA GLU A 26 13.86 -7.38 9.00
C GLU A 26 12.53 -8.15 8.76
N TYR A 27 11.39 -7.48 8.58
CA TYR A 27 10.07 -8.13 8.43
C TYR A 27 10.02 -9.22 7.35
N PHE A 28 10.54 -8.94 6.15
CA PHE A 28 10.53 -9.90 5.03
C PHE A 28 11.64 -10.93 5.15
N LYS A 29 12.82 -10.52 5.63
CA LYS A 29 13.94 -11.43 5.86
C LYS A 29 13.60 -12.53 6.88
N ARG A 30 12.86 -12.19 7.95
CA ARG A 30 12.33 -13.18 8.92
C ARG A 30 11.33 -14.16 8.34
N ARG A 31 10.75 -13.85 7.18
CA ARG A 31 9.78 -14.69 6.46
C ARG A 31 10.40 -15.38 5.24
N SER A 32 11.72 -15.27 5.07
CA SER A 32 12.43 -15.79 3.90
C SER A 32 11.89 -15.24 2.57
N ILE A 33 11.42 -13.99 2.57
CA ILE A 33 10.91 -13.30 1.38
C ILE A 33 11.99 -12.38 0.83
N SER A 34 12.27 -12.52 -0.46
CA SER A 34 13.20 -11.70 -1.23
C SER A 34 12.66 -10.28 -1.44
N GLY A 35 13.55 -9.34 -1.80
CA GLY A 35 13.15 -7.98 -2.11
C GLY A 35 14.29 -6.97 -2.15
N PRO A 36 14.05 -5.75 -2.65
CA PRO A 36 15.03 -4.69 -2.68
C PRO A 36 15.38 -4.21 -1.26
N THR A 37 16.66 -3.99 -1.01
CA THR A 37 17.14 -3.48 0.29
C THR A 37 16.56 -2.09 0.57
N PRO A 38 15.85 -1.90 1.71
CA PRO A 38 15.26 -0.61 2.04
C PRO A 38 16.32 0.40 2.51
N SER A 39 16.12 1.67 2.16
CA SER A 39 16.84 2.78 2.77
C SER A 39 16.28 3.12 4.15
N TYR A 40 17.12 3.66 5.04
CA TYR A 40 16.77 3.90 6.46
C TYR A 40 15.55 4.80 6.69
N PHE A 41 15.31 5.80 5.83
CA PHE A 41 14.22 6.77 6.05
C PHE A 41 13.03 6.56 5.10
N PHE A 42 13.29 6.17 3.85
CA PHE A 42 12.27 6.15 2.81
C PHE A 42 11.87 4.73 2.39
N GLY A 43 12.46 3.70 2.99
CA GLY A 43 12.33 2.34 2.48
C GLY A 43 12.82 2.30 1.04
N ASN A 44 11.99 1.83 0.12
CA ASN A 44 12.27 1.78 -1.31
C ASN A 44 11.62 2.93 -2.11
N LEU A 45 10.94 3.88 -1.45
CA LEU A 45 10.24 5.00 -2.12
C LEU A 45 11.17 5.87 -2.96
N ARG A 46 12.40 6.13 -2.49
CA ARG A 46 13.36 6.94 -3.24
C ARG A 46 13.64 6.35 -4.62
N THR A 47 13.87 5.03 -4.68
CA THR A 47 14.10 4.31 -5.95
C THR A 47 12.86 4.35 -6.86
N LEU A 48 11.68 4.26 -6.26
CA LEU A 48 10.41 4.31 -7.00
C LEU A 48 10.14 5.70 -7.58
N TRP A 49 10.44 6.78 -6.85
CA TRP A 49 10.27 8.16 -7.33
C TRP A 49 11.36 8.61 -8.30
N SER A 50 12.57 8.07 -8.20
CA SER A 50 13.66 8.37 -9.14
C SER A 50 13.54 7.61 -10.47
N SER A 51 12.68 6.59 -10.54
CA SER A 51 12.44 5.86 -11.78
C SER A 51 11.56 6.69 -12.73
N ASN A 52 11.84 6.61 -14.03
CA ASN A 52 11.01 7.22 -15.09
C ASN A 52 9.55 6.74 -15.03
N ALA A 53 9.30 5.54 -14.50
CA ALA A 53 7.95 5.04 -14.22
C ALA A 53 7.95 4.07 -13.05
N TYR A 54 6.96 4.22 -12.16
CA TYR A 54 6.75 3.32 -11.02
C TYR A 54 6.57 1.87 -11.46
N SER A 55 5.74 1.63 -12.48
CA SER A 55 5.45 0.29 -13.01
C SER A 55 6.69 -0.41 -13.57
N ARG A 56 7.53 0.31 -14.34
CA ARG A 56 8.77 -0.25 -14.90
C ARG A 56 9.76 -0.67 -13.81
N GLN A 57 9.82 0.06 -12.70
CA GLN A 57 10.68 -0.33 -11.59
C GLN A 57 10.17 -1.60 -10.90
N LEU A 58 8.85 -1.71 -10.70
CA LEU A 58 8.26 -2.94 -10.18
C LEU A 58 8.49 -4.13 -11.11
N GLU A 59 8.35 -3.94 -12.42
CA GLU A 59 8.61 -4.99 -13.42
C GLU A 59 10.05 -5.51 -13.33
N LYS A 60 11.04 -4.60 -13.25
CA LYS A 60 12.45 -4.97 -13.04
C LYS A 60 12.65 -5.77 -11.76
N TRP A 61 12.03 -5.36 -10.66
CA TRP A 61 12.11 -6.08 -9.40
C TRP A 61 11.39 -7.43 -9.44
N THR A 62 10.26 -7.54 -10.15
CA THR A 62 9.60 -8.83 -10.37
C THR A 62 10.49 -9.79 -11.16
N GLN A 63 11.18 -9.29 -12.20
CA GLN A 63 12.17 -10.10 -12.94
C GLN A 63 13.34 -10.55 -12.05
N GLN A 64 13.77 -9.70 -11.11
CA GLN A 64 14.91 -9.96 -10.24
C GLN A 64 14.60 -10.85 -9.03
N TYR A 65 13.46 -10.63 -8.37
CA TYR A 65 13.11 -11.24 -7.09
C TYR A 65 12.05 -12.33 -7.20
N GLY A 66 11.44 -12.49 -8.38
CA GLY A 66 10.39 -13.45 -8.67
C GLY A 66 8.97 -12.86 -8.56
N PRO A 67 7.94 -13.70 -8.73
CA PRO A 67 6.55 -13.26 -8.80
C PRO A 67 5.98 -12.80 -7.45
N ILE A 68 6.64 -13.11 -6.34
CA ILE A 68 6.24 -12.68 -4.99
C ILE A 68 7.48 -12.17 -4.27
N TYR A 69 7.46 -10.91 -3.88
CA TYR A 69 8.55 -10.29 -3.13
C TYR A 69 8.03 -9.17 -2.22
N GLY A 70 8.88 -8.72 -1.29
CA GLY A 70 8.57 -7.67 -0.34
C GLY A 70 9.34 -6.38 -0.63
N MET A 71 8.71 -5.24 -0.42
CA MET A 71 9.38 -3.93 -0.39
C MET A 71 8.84 -3.09 0.76
N PHE A 72 9.47 -1.96 1.05
CA PHE A 72 9.02 -1.02 2.07
C PHE A 72 8.65 0.33 1.47
N GLU A 73 7.45 0.82 1.80
CA GLU A 73 7.07 2.22 1.56
C GLU A 73 7.26 3.01 2.85
N GLY A 74 8.38 3.72 2.95
CA GLY A 74 8.81 4.31 4.22
C GLY A 74 9.13 3.21 5.24
N ARG A 75 8.24 3.04 6.22
CA ARG A 75 8.32 1.97 7.24
C ARG A 75 7.28 0.86 7.05
N THR A 76 6.39 1.00 6.08
CA THR A 76 5.30 0.06 5.84
C THR A 76 5.78 -1.09 4.96
N PRO A 77 5.72 -2.36 5.42
CA PRO A 77 5.98 -3.49 4.55
C PRO A 77 4.86 -3.63 3.50
N VAL A 78 5.25 -3.82 2.25
CA VAL A 78 4.35 -3.96 1.11
C VAL A 78 4.73 -5.22 0.34
N TRP A 79 3.76 -6.11 0.18
CA TRP A 79 3.89 -7.29 -0.67
C TRP A 79 3.62 -6.90 -2.13
N ILE A 80 4.49 -7.34 -3.02
CA ILE A 80 4.28 -7.26 -4.47
C ILE A 80 4.03 -8.68 -4.97
N VAL A 81 2.91 -8.86 -5.67
CA VAL A 81 2.45 -10.17 -6.13
C VAL A 81 2.04 -10.08 -7.60
N SER A 82 2.60 -10.94 -8.41
CA SER A 82 2.23 -11.16 -9.82
C SER A 82 1.91 -12.64 -10.11
N ASP A 83 1.69 -13.45 -9.07
CA ASP A 83 1.25 -14.84 -9.17
C ASP A 83 -0.28 -14.93 -9.31
N ILE A 84 -0.76 -15.63 -10.35
CA ILE A 84 -2.20 -15.62 -10.69
C ILE A 84 -3.05 -16.36 -9.67
N GLU A 85 -2.55 -17.45 -9.11
CA GLU A 85 -3.25 -18.29 -8.15
C GLU A 85 -3.41 -17.54 -6.83
N PHE A 86 -2.35 -16.86 -6.38
CA PHE A 86 -2.38 -15.99 -5.21
C PHE A 86 -3.32 -14.79 -5.42
N LEU A 87 -3.29 -14.17 -6.61
CA LEU A 87 -4.20 -13.06 -6.93
C LEU A 87 -5.65 -13.51 -6.90
N GLN A 88 -5.98 -14.70 -7.43
CA GLN A 88 -7.33 -15.26 -7.33
C GLN A 88 -7.74 -15.53 -5.88
N GLU A 89 -6.83 -16.06 -5.06
CA GLU A 89 -7.08 -16.27 -3.63
C GLU A 89 -7.43 -14.96 -2.93
N VAL A 90 -6.63 -13.91 -3.12
CA VAL A 90 -6.81 -12.61 -2.46
C VAL A 90 -8.03 -11.85 -2.98
N PHE A 91 -8.18 -11.72 -4.31
CA PHE A 91 -9.18 -10.85 -4.92
C PHE A 91 -10.55 -11.51 -5.09
N ILE A 92 -10.65 -12.84 -5.06
CA ILE A 92 -11.92 -13.56 -5.25
C ILE A 92 -12.33 -14.28 -3.97
N LYS A 93 -11.55 -15.29 -3.56
CA LYS A 93 -11.94 -16.19 -2.45
C LYS A 93 -11.92 -15.47 -1.10
N GLN A 94 -10.87 -14.69 -0.84
CA GLN A 94 -10.65 -13.95 0.40
C GLN A 94 -11.06 -12.47 0.30
N PHE A 95 -11.89 -12.11 -0.69
CA PHE A 95 -12.24 -10.72 -0.96
C PHE A 95 -12.76 -9.98 0.28
N GLN A 96 -13.49 -10.66 1.17
CA GLN A 96 -14.01 -10.06 2.41
C GLN A 96 -12.88 -9.56 3.34
N ASN A 97 -11.78 -10.31 3.42
CA ASN A 97 -10.61 -10.00 4.23
C ASN A 97 -9.74 -8.90 3.60
N PHE A 98 -9.70 -8.83 2.26
CA PHE A 98 -8.89 -7.87 1.50
C PHE A 98 -9.72 -6.75 0.84
N SER A 99 -10.89 -6.43 1.39
CA SER A 99 -11.82 -5.45 0.81
C SER A 99 -11.37 -3.98 0.95
N SER A 100 -10.45 -3.70 1.87
CA SER A 100 -9.91 -2.36 2.11
C SER A 100 -8.72 -2.05 1.21
N ARG A 101 -8.63 -0.80 0.76
CA ARG A 101 -7.49 -0.31 -0.03
C ARG A 101 -6.36 0.14 0.87
N LYS A 102 -5.11 0.00 0.38
CA LYS A 102 -3.91 0.51 1.06
C LYS A 102 -4.04 2.02 1.24
N ILE A 103 -3.89 2.48 2.49
CA ILE A 103 -3.70 3.90 2.78
C ILE A 103 -2.24 4.23 2.45
N THR A 104 -2.02 5.05 1.44
CA THR A 104 -0.65 5.45 1.08
C THR A 104 -0.11 6.47 2.08
N VAL A 105 1.21 6.58 2.20
CA VAL A 105 1.88 7.50 3.13
C VAL A 105 1.45 8.97 2.89
N PHE A 106 1.02 9.31 1.68
CA PHE A 106 0.53 10.65 1.32
C PHE A 106 -0.99 10.79 1.35
N SER A 107 -1.72 9.69 1.51
CA SER A 107 -3.17 9.73 1.61
C SER A 107 -3.55 10.16 3.03
N ARG A 108 -4.24 11.29 3.18
CA ARG A 108 -4.90 11.60 4.45
C ARG A 108 -5.98 10.53 4.68
N PRO A 109 -6.00 9.84 5.83
CA PRO A 109 -7.12 8.97 6.17
C PRO A 109 -8.37 9.84 6.12
N SER A 110 -9.32 9.51 5.25
CA SER A 110 -10.60 10.21 5.19
C SER A 110 -11.45 9.74 6.37
N SER A 111 -11.16 10.27 7.55
CA SER A 111 -11.96 10.04 8.75
C SER A 111 -13.08 11.08 8.79
N GLY A 112 -14.29 10.64 8.46
CA GLY A 112 -15.45 11.53 8.48
C GLY A 112 -16.74 10.87 7.99
N LYS A 113 -17.87 11.59 8.16
CA LYS A 113 -19.17 11.13 7.63
C LYS A 113 -19.17 11.11 6.10
N ARG A 114 -18.52 12.08 5.44
CA ARG A 114 -18.38 12.18 3.99
C ARG A 114 -17.04 11.60 3.52
N VAL A 115 -17.05 10.37 3.05
CA VAL A 115 -15.89 9.67 2.48
C VAL A 115 -16.31 9.13 1.13
N GLY A 116 -15.54 9.41 0.09
CA GLY A 116 -15.79 8.89 -1.26
C GLY A 116 -15.64 7.38 -1.32
N LEU A 117 -16.26 6.73 -2.32
CA LEU A 117 -16.24 5.27 -2.47
C LEU A 117 -14.81 4.71 -2.50
N PHE A 118 -13.86 5.42 -3.12
CA PHE A 118 -12.49 4.92 -3.27
C PHE A 118 -11.65 5.00 -1.99
N ASP A 119 -12.03 5.83 -1.02
CA ASP A 119 -11.33 5.95 0.26
C ASP A 119 -12.07 5.26 1.40
N ALA A 120 -13.34 4.89 1.19
CA ALA A 120 -14.13 4.16 2.17
C ALA A 120 -13.52 2.78 2.43
N GLN A 121 -13.57 2.35 3.69
CA GLN A 121 -13.03 1.07 4.12
C GLN A 121 -14.15 0.12 4.56
N THR A 122 -13.86 -1.18 4.44
CA THR A 122 -14.69 -2.29 4.95
C THR A 122 -16.19 -2.09 4.74
N ASN A 123 -16.97 -1.95 5.82
CA ASN A 123 -18.43 -1.91 5.79
C ASN A 123 -18.97 -0.65 5.10
N LYS A 124 -18.26 0.47 5.21
CA LYS A 124 -18.66 1.72 4.57
C LYS A 124 -18.56 1.60 3.05
N TRP A 125 -17.46 1.03 2.58
CA TRP A 125 -17.27 0.72 1.15
C TRP A 125 -18.33 -0.25 0.64
N LYS A 126 -18.62 -1.33 1.38
CA LYS A 126 -19.66 -2.32 1.00
C LYS A 126 -21.03 -1.66 0.81
N ARG A 127 -21.45 -0.82 1.75
CA ARG A 127 -22.72 -0.09 1.69
C ARG A 127 -22.76 0.87 0.50
N GLN A 128 -21.73 1.69 0.32
CA GLN A 128 -21.67 2.65 -0.79
C GLN A 128 -21.65 1.94 -2.16
N ARG A 129 -20.88 0.86 -2.31
CA ARG A 129 -20.81 0.08 -3.54
C ARG A 129 -22.15 -0.57 -3.87
N CYS A 130 -22.88 -1.09 -2.87
CA CYS A 130 -24.21 -1.65 -3.07
C CYS A 130 -25.16 -0.63 -3.72
N VAL A 131 -25.19 0.60 -3.19
CA VAL A 131 -26.02 1.68 -3.74
C VAL A 131 -25.56 2.08 -5.14
N ILE A 132 -24.25 2.30 -5.33
CA ILE A 132 -23.70 2.76 -6.62
C ILE A 132 -23.88 1.72 -7.72
N ASN A 133 -23.76 0.43 -7.43
CA ASN A 133 -23.94 -0.65 -8.41
C ASN A 133 -25.31 -0.60 -9.12
N THR A 134 -26.35 -0.11 -8.45
CA THR A 134 -27.69 0.03 -9.05
C THR A 134 -27.72 1.00 -10.24
N ALA A 135 -26.81 1.99 -10.26
CA ALA A 135 -26.68 2.95 -11.35
C ALA A 135 -25.97 2.37 -12.58
N PHE A 136 -25.16 1.32 -12.41
CA PHE A 136 -24.35 0.69 -13.46
C PHE A 136 -24.97 -0.60 -14.03
N THR A 137 -26.30 -0.74 -13.94
CA THR A 137 -27.00 -1.87 -14.57
C THR A 137 -27.01 -1.72 -16.10
N PRO A 138 -27.08 -2.83 -16.87
CA PRO A 138 -27.10 -2.78 -18.34
C PRO A 138 -28.19 -1.86 -18.90
N LEU A 139 -29.37 -1.84 -18.28
CA LEU A 139 -30.49 -0.98 -18.67
C LEU A 139 -30.15 0.51 -18.49
N ARG A 140 -29.57 0.88 -17.34
CA ARG A 140 -29.18 2.28 -17.04
C ARG A 140 -28.07 2.74 -17.98
N LEU A 141 -27.08 1.87 -18.24
CA LEU A 141 -26.00 2.14 -19.18
C LEU A 141 -26.53 2.34 -20.60
N LYS A 142 -27.43 1.48 -21.08
CA LYS A 142 -28.06 1.63 -22.40
C LYS A 142 -28.78 2.97 -22.55
N ARG A 143 -29.52 3.39 -21.52
CA ARG A 143 -30.19 4.70 -21.50
C ARG A 143 -29.20 5.86 -21.57
N LEU A 144 -28.11 5.81 -20.80
CA LEU A 144 -27.06 6.83 -20.83
C LEU A 144 -26.40 6.91 -22.21
N THR A 145 -26.05 5.78 -22.82
CA THR A 145 -25.42 5.78 -24.15
C THR A 145 -26.36 6.30 -25.23
N THR A 146 -27.67 6.03 -25.14
CA THR A 146 -28.65 6.61 -26.06
C THR A 146 -28.75 8.11 -25.89
N SER A 147 -28.73 8.61 -24.64
CA SER A 147 -28.76 10.05 -24.37
C SER A 147 -27.51 10.80 -24.83
N LEU A 148 -26.33 10.16 -24.82
CA LEU A 148 -25.07 10.77 -25.26
C LEU A 148 -24.91 10.78 -26.79
N ARG A 149 -25.71 10.00 -27.51
CA ARG A 149 -25.69 9.92 -28.98
C ARG A 149 -26.55 11.00 -29.64
N ASN A 150 -27.52 11.56 -28.90
CA ASN A 150 -28.39 12.66 -29.33
C ASN A 150 -27.79 14.00 -28.88
#